data_AF-A0A424YCW3-F1
#
_entry.id   AF-A0A424YCW3-F1
#
_cell.length_a   1.000
_cell.length_b   1.000
_cell.length_c   1.000
_cell.angle_alpha   90.00
_cell.angle_beta   90.00
_cell.angle_gamma   90.00
#
_symmetry.space_group_name_H-M   'P 1'
#
loop_
_entity.id
_entity.type
_entity.pdbx_description
1 polymer ?
#
loop_
_entity_poly.entity_id
_entity_poly.type
_entity_poly.pdbx_seq_one_letter_code
_entity_poly.pdbx_strand_id
1 'polypeptide(L)' 'MFRRDADKRFYLNNLVNLKKRYLFQLSVYVLMNNHYHLLLQTGKDPLHKIMFCQNMLYNRYFNKSH' A
#
# COMPACT_ATOMS: atom_id res chain seq x y z
N MET A 1 11.35 -2.71 -1.29
CA MET A 1 11.55 -3.99 -2.02
C MET A 1 10.76 -5.09 -1.34
N PHE A 2 10.09 -5.93 -2.11
CA PHE A 2 9.34 -7.09 -1.63
C PHE A 2 10.25 -8.32 -1.73
N ARG A 3 10.51 -9.02 -0.63
CA ARG A 3 11.39 -10.19 -0.57
C ARG A 3 10.62 -11.49 -0.75
N ARG A 4 9.36 -11.52 -0.31
CA ARG A 4 8.46 -12.68 -0.39
C ARG A 4 7.12 -12.26 -0.96
N ASP A 5 6.40 -13.20 -1.56
CA ASP A 5 5.02 -12.94 -1.99
C ASP A 5 4.07 -12.65 -0.82
N ALA A 6 4.43 -13.06 0.39
CA ALA A 6 3.74 -12.66 1.62
C ALA A 6 3.79 -11.14 1.84
N ASP A 7 4.90 -10.48 1.49
CA ASP A 7 5.07 -9.04 1.62
C ASP A 7 4.11 -8.30 0.67
N LYS A 8 3.97 -8.81 -0.56
CA LYS A 8 3.02 -8.27 -1.56
C LYS A 8 1.57 -8.41 -1.08
N ARG A 9 1.21 -9.58 -0.54
CA ARG A 9 -0.12 -9.82 0.04
C ARG A 9 -0.40 -8.89 1.23
N PHE A 10 0.57 -8.72 2.12
CA PHE A 10 0.44 -7.80 3.25
C PHE A 10 0.24 -6.35 2.78
N TYR A 11 1.02 -5.91 1.79
CA TYR A 11 0.88 -4.59 1.19
C TYR A 11 -0.52 -4.37 0.58
N LEU A 12 -1.03 -5.32 -0.19
CA LEU A 12 -2.37 -5.25 -0.77
C LEU A 12 -3.47 -5.23 0.30
N ASN A 13 -3.35 -6.05 1.35
CA ASN A 13 -4.30 -6.07 2.46
C ASN A 13 -4.35 -4.71 3.18
N ASN A 14 -3.19 -4.07 3.38
CA ASN A 14 -3.14 -2.72 3.92
C ASN A 14 -3.84 -1.71 3.02
N LEU A 15 -3.64 -1.76 1.70
CA LEU A 15 -4.34 -0.88 0.77
C LEU A 15 -5.86 -1.06 0.84
N VAL A 16 -6.35 -2.29 0.97
CA VAL A 16 -7.79 -2.57 1.14
C VAL A 16 -8.32 -1.95 2.43
N ASN A 17 -7.57 -2.02 3.52
CA ASN A 17 -7.95 -1.40 4.80
C ASN A 17 -7.93 0.13 4.70
N LEU A 18 -6.91 0.71 4.06
CA LEU A 18 -6.82 2.14 3.84
C LEU A 18 -7.93 2.62 2.90
N LYS A 19 -8.35 1.82 1.92
CA LYS A 19 -9.47 2.13 1.02
C LYS A 19 -10.75 2.39 1.82
N LYS A 20 -11.02 1.56 2.84
CA LYS A 20 -12.17 1.73 3.73
C LYS A 20 -12.06 2.99 4.60
N ARG A 21 -10.85 3.34 5.03
CA ARG A 21 -10.59 4.49 5.91
C ARG A 21 -10.61 5.83 5.17
N TYR A 22 -9.96 5.91 4.01
CA TYR A 22 -9.73 7.14 3.25
C TYR A 22 -10.64 7.28 2.03
N LEU A 23 -11.49 6.29 1.77
CA LEU A 23 -12.51 6.28 0.72
C LEU A 23 -11.96 6.61 -0.69
N PHE A 24 -10.72 6.21 -0.98
CA PHE A 24 -10.13 6.34 -2.30
C PHE A 24 -10.54 5.16 -3.21
N GLN A 25 -10.39 5.32 -4.52
CA GLN A 25 -10.59 4.23 -5.48
C GLN A 25 -9.23 3.79 -6.05
N LEU A 26 -9.00 2.48 -6.10
CA LEU A 26 -7.81 1.90 -6.72
C LEU A 26 -8.25 1.27 -8.04
N SER A 27 -7.76 1.81 -9.16
CA SER A 27 -8.16 1.41 -10.50
C SER A 27 -7.23 0.34 -11.06
N VAL A 28 -5.92 0.51 -10.87
CA VAL A 28 -4.87 -0.41 -11.36
C VAL A 28 -3.74 -0.48 -10.36
N TYR A 29 -3.11 -1.64 -10.22
CA TYR A 29 -1.88 -1.80 -9.44
C TYR A 29 -0.92 -2.80 -10.10
N VAL A 30 0.38 -2.57 -9.94
CA VAL A 30 1.45 -3.50 -10.31
C VAL A 30 2.46 -3.57 -9.16
N LEU A 31 2.81 -4.78 -8.72
CA LEU A 31 3.76 -5.03 -7.65
C LEU A 31 4.94 -5.84 -8.20
N MET A 32 6.08 -5.18 -8.36
CA MET A 32 7.34 -5.80 -8.75
C MET A 32 8.23 -5.98 -7.52
N ASN A 33 9.27 -6.79 -7.59
CA ASN A 33 10.12 -7.04 -6.41
C ASN A 33 10.88 -5.77 -5.97
N ASN A 34 11.22 -4.89 -6.90
CA ASN A 34 11.96 -3.65 -6.64
C ASN A 34 11.05 -2.45 -6.31
N HIS A 35 9.93 -2.28 -7.01
CA HIS A 35 9.03 -1.13 -6.88
C HIS A 35 7.56 -1.51 -7.15
N TYR A 36 6.66 -0.56 -6.96
CA TYR A 36 5.23 -0.72 -7.21
C TYR A 36 4.67 0.48 -7.98
N HIS A 37 3.62 0.26 -8.76
CA HIS A 37 2.84 1.29 -9.44
C HIS A 37 1.40 1.20 -8.99
N LEU A 38 0.80 2.35 -8.64
CA LEU A 38 -0.60 2.44 -8.24
C LEU A 38 -1.26 3.55 -9.06
N LEU A 39 -2.37 3.21 -9.71
CA LEU A 39 -3.30 4.19 -10.26
C LEU A 39 -4.50 4.27 -9.32
N LEU A 40 -4.61 5.38 -8.61
CA LEU A 40 -5.67 5.60 -7.64
C LEU A 40 -6.28 6.99 -7.78
N GLN A 41 -7.57 7.08 -7.51
CA GLN A 41 -8.33 8.31 -7.44
C GLN A 41 -8.61 8.64 -5.98
N THR A 42 -8.10 9.78 -5.52
CA THR A 42 -8.31 10.27 -4.15
C THR A 42 -9.68 10.91 -4.00
N GLY A 43 -10.29 10.73 -2.82
CA GLY A 43 -11.50 11.44 -2.42
C GLY A 43 -11.17 12.75 -1.71
N LYS A 44 -11.71 12.90 -0.49
CA LYS A 44 -11.49 14.09 0.37
C LYS A 44 -10.06 14.16 0.93
N ASP A 45 -9.43 13.02 1.14
CA ASP A 45 -8.07 12.95 1.69
C ASP A 45 -7.01 13.01 0.58
N PRO A 46 -5.94 13.80 0.77
CA PRO A 46 -4.88 13.94 -0.22
C PRO A 46 -4.02 12.67 -0.31
N LEU A 47 -3.47 12.42 -1.51
CA LEU A 47 -2.66 11.24 -1.84
C LEU A 47 -1.52 11.00 -0.83
N HIS A 48 -0.82 12.07 -0.43
CA HIS A 48 0.35 11.95 0.45
C HIS A 48 0.01 11.32 1.80
N LYS A 49 -1.19 11.54 2.36
CA LYS A 49 -1.61 10.91 3.63
C LYS A 49 -1.79 9.41 3.47
N ILE A 50 -2.44 8.99 2.38
CA ILE A 50 -2.68 7.58 2.07
C ILE A 50 -1.35 6.86 1.87
N MET A 51 -0.44 7.44 1.08
CA MET A 51 0.88 6.87 0.82
C MET A 51 1.75 6.83 2.06
N PHE A 52 1.72 7.88 2.90
CA PHE A 52 2.45 7.90 4.16
C PHE A 52 2.00 6.76 5.08
N CYS A 53 0.69 6.59 5.30
CA CYS A 53 0.17 5.50 6.12
C CYS A 53 0.51 4.12 5.55
N GLN A 54 0.36 3.93 4.23
CA GLN A 54 0.70 2.67 3.57
C GLN A 54 2.17 2.30 3.79
N ASN A 55 3.08 3.25 3.54
CA ASN A 55 4.51 3.04 3.68
C ASN A 55 4.93 2.80 5.14
N MET A 56 4.34 3.56 6.08
CA MET A 56 4.60 3.37 7.51
C MET A 56 4.19 1.97 7.98
N LEU A 57 2.98 1.51 7.62
CA LEU A 57 2.51 0.17 7.98
C LEU A 57 3.36 -0.93 7.35
N TYR A 58 3.72 -0.77 6.07
CA TYR A 58 4.57 -1.72 5.38
C TYR A 58 5.98 -1.80 5.99
N ASN A 59 6.62 -0.66 6.28
CA ASN A 59 7.94 -0.62 6.89
C ASN A 59 7.95 -1.31 8.26
N ARG A 60 6.93 -1.07 9.08
CA ARG A 60 6.81 -1.72 10.40
C ARG A 60 6.68 -3.24 10.27
N TYR A 61 5.86 -3.72 9.33
CA TYR A 61 5.73 -5.15 9.05
C TYR A 61 7.04 -5.75 8.54
N PHE A 62 7.69 -5.06 7.61
CA PHE A 62 8.93 -5.53 7.00
C PHE A 62 10.03 -5.72 8.04
N ASN A 63 10.23 -4.73 8.92
CA ASN A 63 11.22 -4.77 10.00
C ASN A 63 10.92 -5.79 11.11
N LYS A 64 9.66 -6.24 11.22
CA LYS A 64 9.29 -7.31 12.16
C LYS A 64 9.50 -8.70 11.55
N SER A 65 9.42 -8.78 10.23
CA SER A 65 9.40 -10.05 9.49
C SER A 65 10.76 -10.41 8.88
N HIS A 66 11.75 -9.52 9.01
CA HIS A 66 13.13 -9.61 8.55
C HIS A 66 14.04 -8.83 9.50
#